data_AF-A0A6V7M8V0-F1
#
_entry.id   AF-A0A6V7M8V0-F1
#
_cell.length_a   1.000
_cell.length_b   1.000
_cell.length_c   1.000
_cell.angle_alpha   90.00
_cell.angle_beta   90.00
_cell.angle_gamma   90.00
#
_symmetry.space_group_name_H-M   'P 1'
#
loop_
_entity.id
_entity.type
_entity.pdbx_description
1 polymer ?
#
loop_
_entity_poly.entity_id
_entity_poly.type
_entity_poly.pdbx_seq_one_letter_code
_entity_poly.pdbx_strand_id
1 'polypeptide(L)' 'IKTNHYLATFGDMSNDENLKCLCKAPGDCMKKGYIDLFPCVQAPLIASLPHFYEADPIYLSQVDGLKPTK' A
#
# COMPACT_ATOMS: atom_id res chain seq x y z
N ILE A 1 29.72 12.82 7.20
CA ILE A 1 29.71 12.53 5.74
C ILE A 1 28.37 13.02 5.21
N LYS A 2 28.34 13.89 4.19
CA LYS A 2 27.07 14.29 3.58
C LYS A 2 26.55 13.15 2.72
N THR A 3 25.30 12.75 2.94
CA THR A 3 24.63 11.69 2.20
C THR A 3 23.22 12.12 1.84
N ASN A 4 22.66 11.50 0.79
CA ASN A 4 21.26 11.67 0.43
C ASN A 4 20.39 10.69 1.23
N HIS A 5 19.14 11.08 1.48
CA HIS A 5 18.13 10.23 2.07
C HIS A 5 16.95 10.12 1.09
N TYR A 6 16.66 8.89 0.67
CA TYR A 6 15.57 8.58 -0.24
C TYR A 6 14.49 7.83 0.53
N LEU A 7 13.23 8.16 0.24
CA LEU A 7 12.06 7.54 0.84
C LEU A 7 11.27 6.81 -0.25
N ALA A 8 10.61 5.72 0.12
CA ALA A 8 9.74 4.96 -0.76
C ALA A 8 8.39 4.72 -0.08
N THR A 9 7.33 4.68 -0.88
CA THR A 9 5.95 4.46 -0.43
C THR A 9 5.27 3.49 -1.41
N PHE A 10 4.11 2.93 -1.05
CA PHE A 10 3.39 2.00 -1.93
C PHE A 10 2.47 2.67 -2.97
N GLY A 11 2.35 3.99 -2.96
CA GLY A 11 1.54 4.73 -3.94
C GLY A 11 0.03 4.50 -3.82
N ASP A 12 -0.71 4.93 -4.85
CA ASP A 12 -2.17 4.84 -4.92
C ASP A 12 -2.66 4.30 -6.28
N MET A 13 -2.82 2.98 -6.36
CA MET A 13 -3.33 2.31 -7.56
C MET A 13 -4.79 2.68 -7.89
N SER A 14 -5.54 3.21 -6.92
CA SER A 14 -6.94 3.60 -7.15
C SER A 14 -7.05 4.91 -7.93
N ASN A 15 -6.05 5.79 -7.87
CA ASN A 15 -6.06 7.10 -8.52
C ASN A 15 -4.93 7.34 -9.54
N ASP A 16 -3.79 6.66 -9.43
CA ASP A 16 -2.66 6.82 -10.36
C ASP A 16 -2.75 5.83 -11.53
N GLU A 17 -2.90 6.36 -12.75
CA GLU A 17 -2.97 5.57 -13.99
C GLU A 17 -1.71 4.72 -14.23
N ASN A 18 -0.53 5.20 -13.81
CA ASN A 18 0.71 4.45 -13.97
C ASN A 18 0.79 3.22 -13.05
N LEU A 19 -0.03 3.19 -11.99
CA LEU A 19 -0.04 2.13 -10.99
C LEU A 19 -1.21 1.14 -11.20
N LYS A 20 -2.07 1.35 -12.19
CA LYS A 20 -3.22 0.47 -12.49
C LYS A 20 -2.81 -0.96 -12.83
N CYS A 21 -1.60 -1.16 -13.33
CA CYS A 21 -1.05 -2.49 -13.61
C CYS A 21 -0.80 -3.33 -12.36
N LEU A 22 -0.77 -2.71 -11.16
CA LEU A 22 -0.64 -3.40 -9.87
C LEU A 22 -1.98 -3.85 -9.28
N CYS A 23 -3.10 -3.51 -9.93
CA CYS A 23 -4.43 -3.95 -9.52
C CYS A 23 -4.64 -5.42 -9.88
N LYS A 24 -5.50 -6.11 -9.13
CA LYS A 24 -5.82 -7.51 -9.35
C LYS A 24 -6.52 -7.73 -10.70
N ALA A 25 -7.40 -6.81 -11.09
CA ALA A 25 -8.09 -6.79 -12.37
C ALA A 25 -8.42 -5.33 -12.76
N PRO A 26 -8.75 -5.05 -14.04
CA PRO A 26 -9.19 -3.72 -14.46
C PRO A 26 -10.40 -3.24 -13.64
N GLY A 27 -10.25 -2.09 -12.97
CA GLY A 27 -11.28 -1.53 -12.09
C GLY A 27 -11.35 -2.14 -10.68
N ASP A 28 -10.61 -3.22 -10.40
CA ASP A 28 -10.51 -3.86 -9.08
C ASP A 28 -9.13 -3.55 -8.45
N CYS A 29 -8.99 -2.29 -8.03
CA CYS A 29 -7.78 -1.76 -7.41
C CYS A 29 -7.95 -1.64 -5.90
N MET A 30 -6.92 -2.03 -5.16
CA MET A 30 -6.83 -1.68 -3.75
C MET A 30 -6.68 -0.16 -3.59
N LYS A 31 -7.18 0.36 -2.47
CA LYS A 31 -6.94 1.75 -2.10
C LYS A 31 -5.49 1.96 -1.69
N LYS A 32 -5.07 3.24 -1.71
CA LYS A 32 -3.73 3.70 -1.36
C LYS A 32 -3.08 2.94 -0.21
N GLY A 33 -1.80 2.60 -0.41
CA GLY A 33 -0.91 2.05 0.63
C GLY A 33 -0.98 0.53 0.83
N TYR A 34 -1.87 -0.17 0.13
CA TYR A 34 -1.91 -1.63 0.08
C TYR A 34 -1.40 -2.13 -1.27
N ILE A 35 -0.70 -3.27 -1.28
CA ILE A 35 -0.29 -3.97 -2.49
C ILE A 35 -0.61 -5.46 -2.39
N ASP A 36 -1.20 -6.02 -3.46
CA ASP A 36 -1.51 -7.44 -3.55
C ASP A 36 -0.24 -8.22 -3.95
N LEU A 37 0.22 -9.13 -3.09
CA LEU A 37 1.37 -9.99 -3.36
C LEU A 37 0.99 -11.36 -3.90
N PHE A 38 -0.31 -11.64 -4.08
CA PHE A 38 -0.78 -12.91 -4.63
C PHE A 38 -0.07 -13.31 -5.94
N PRO A 39 0.18 -12.41 -6.92
CA PRO A 39 0.89 -12.78 -8.15
C PRO A 39 2.31 -13.33 -7.90
N CYS A 40 2.96 -12.88 -6.83
CA CYS A 40 4.32 -13.26 -6.48
C CYS A 40 4.37 -14.56 -5.67
N VAL A 41 3.50 -14.68 -4.67
CA VAL A 41 3.60 -15.72 -3.62
C VAL A 41 2.55 -16.82 -3.73
N GLN A 42 1.52 -16.63 -4.57
CA GLN A 42 0.39 -17.55 -4.73
C GLN A 42 -0.34 -17.85 -3.40
N ALA A 43 -0.35 -16.89 -2.48
CA ALA A 43 -1.07 -16.91 -1.21
C ALA A 43 -1.73 -15.54 -0.97
N PRO A 44 -2.82 -15.44 -0.18
CA PRO A 44 -3.58 -14.20 -0.02
C PRO A 44 -2.86 -13.22 0.93
N LEU A 45 -1.71 -12.71 0.49
CA LEU A 45 -0.87 -11.79 1.24
C LEU A 45 -0.99 -10.38 0.67
N ILE A 46 -1.36 -9.44 1.54
CA ILE A 46 -1.41 -8.01 1.24
C ILE A 46 -0.31 -7.32 2.05
N ALA A 47 0.54 -6.55 1.39
CA ALA A 47 1.56 -5.74 2.05
C ALA A 47 1.11 -4.30 2.25
N SER A 48 1.60 -3.69 3.32
CA SER A 48 1.40 -2.30 3.69
C SER A 48 2.64 -1.78 4.43
N LEU A 49 2.72 -0.47 4.66
CA LEU A 49 3.70 0.07 5.61
C LEU A 49 3.28 -0.27 7.05
N PRO A 50 4.21 -0.21 8.04
CA PRO A 50 3.91 -0.52 9.43
C PRO A 50 2.73 0.28 9.96
N HIS A 51 1.81 -0.39 10.67
CA HIS A 51 0.60 0.23 11.22
C HIS A 51 -0.26 0.96 10.17
N PHE A 52 -0.21 0.52 8.91
CA PHE A 52 -0.88 1.17 7.77
C PHE A 52 -0.46 2.63 7.57
N TYR A 53 0.81 2.94 7.87
CA TYR A 53 1.38 4.26 7.59
C TYR A 53 1.20 4.64 6.11
N GLU A 54 0.74 5.87 5.87
CA GLU A 54 0.39 6.43 4.55
C GLU A 54 -0.68 5.67 3.74
N ALA A 55 -1.39 4.71 4.34
CA ALA A 55 -2.48 4.01 3.69
C ALA A 55 -3.81 4.80 3.77
N ASP A 56 -4.81 4.38 2.99
CA ASP A 56 -6.15 4.97 3.05
C ASP A 56 -6.75 4.89 4.46
N PRO A 57 -7.37 5.97 4.99
CA PRO A 57 -7.90 6.00 6.34
C PRO A 57 -8.93 4.90 6.65
N ILE A 58 -9.60 4.36 5.63
CA ILE A 58 -10.55 3.25 5.84
C ILE A 58 -9.87 2.02 6.44
N TYR A 59 -8.60 1.79 6.15
CA TYR A 59 -7.86 0.65 6.70
C TYR A 59 -7.56 0.84 8.18
N LEU A 60 -7.36 2.07 8.63
CA LEU A 60 -7.15 2.40 10.05
C LEU A 60 -8.42 2.22 10.86
N SER A 61 -9.61 2.41 10.27
CA SER A 61 -10.87 2.20 10.97
C SER A 61 -11.31 0.75 11.04
N GLN A 62 -10.59 -0.17 10.38
CA GLN A 62 -10.94 -1.60 10.32
C GLN A 62 -10.21 -2.44 11.38
N VAL A 63 -9.16 -1.91 12.00
CA VAL A 63 -8.32 -2.65 12.95
C VAL A 63 -7.99 -1.76 14.15
N ASP A 64 -8.38 -2.20 15.34
CA ASP A 64 -8.08 -1.49 16.58
C ASP A 64 -6.60 -1.58 16.95
N GLY A 65 -6.09 -0.53 17.60
CA GLY A 65 -4.73 -0.50 18.16
C GLY A 65 -3.63 -0.05 17.20
N LEU A 66 -3.97 0.29 15.95
CA LEU A 66 -3.03 0.86 14.99
C LEU A 66 -2.61 2.27 15.38
N LYS A 67 -1.33 2.57 15.16
CA LYS A 67 -0.67 3.84 15.54
C LYS A 67 0.39 4.17 14.49
N PRO A 68 0.01 4.76 13.35
CA PRO A 68 0.93 5.05 12.27
C PRO A 68 1.95 6.11 12.69
N THR A 69 3.23 5.86 12.44
CA THR A 69 4.34 6.79 12.71
C THR A 69 5.34 6.76 11.57
N LYS A 70 6.01 7.90 11.34
CA LYS A 70 7.07 8.04 10.35
C LYS A 70 8.40 7.52 10.85
#